data_AF-A0A2R5L2I6-F1
#
_entry.id   AF-A0A2R5L2I6-F1
#
_cell.length_a   1.000
_cell.length_b   1.000
_cell.length_c   1.000
_cell.angle_alpha   90.00
_cell.angle_beta   90.00
_cell.angle_gamma   90.00
#
_symmetry.space_group_name_H-M   'P 1'
#
loop_
_entity.id
_entity.type
_entity.pdbx_description
1 polymer ?
#
loop_
_entity_poly.entity_id
_entity_poly.type
_entity_poly.pdbx_seq_one_letter_code
_entity_poly.pdbx_strand_id
1 'polypeptide(L)'
;RSGGDEAALFAGDIFRMYSRYAERRKWKIEIMDRNEIGVGGLKEIIFLIKGQGAYSRLKFESGVHRVQRVPETESSGRIHTSTITVAILPEIDDVEQVSIKSSDLKIDTYRAGGSGGQHVNTTDSAV
;
A
#
# COMPACT_ATOMS: atom_id res chain seq x y z
N ARG A 1 -13.29 13.96 13.34
CA ARG A 1 -12.21 13.75 14.35
C ARG A 1 -12.29 12.29 14.77
N SER A 2 -11.64 11.39 14.03
CA SER A 2 -11.62 9.96 14.36
C SER A 2 -10.40 9.70 15.25
N GLY A 3 -10.61 9.04 16.39
CA GLY A 3 -9.74 9.09 17.58
C GLY A 3 -8.32 8.58 17.36
N GLY A 4 -7.36 9.48 17.16
CA GLY A 4 -5.97 9.17 16.78
C GLY A 4 -5.32 8.06 17.60
N ASP A 5 -5.20 8.24 18.92
CA ASP A 5 -4.52 7.27 19.79
C ASP A 5 -5.30 5.96 19.92
N GLU A 6 -6.62 6.03 20.05
CA GLU A 6 -7.48 4.85 20.16
C GLU A 6 -7.55 4.04 18.86
N ALA A 7 -7.56 4.71 17.71
CA ALA A 7 -7.48 4.06 16.41
C ALA A 7 -6.12 3.38 16.22
N ALA A 8 -5.05 3.97 16.74
CA ALA A 8 -3.73 3.37 16.68
C ALA A 8 -3.62 2.14 17.60
N LEU A 9 -4.20 2.17 18.79
CA LEU A 9 -4.33 0.98 19.64
C LEU A 9 -5.14 -0.11 18.92
N PHE A 10 -6.26 0.26 18.30
CA PHE A 10 -7.09 -0.68 17.54
C PHE A 10 -6.36 -1.25 16.31
N ALA A 11 -5.53 -0.48 15.62
CA ALA A 11 -4.67 -0.99 14.55
C ALA A 11 -3.69 -2.05 15.06
N GLY A 12 -3.13 -1.86 16.26
CA GLY A 12 -2.31 -2.87 16.95
C GLY A 12 -3.07 -4.16 17.25
N ASP A 13 -4.30 -4.05 17.76
CA ASP A 13 -5.17 -5.20 18.04
C ASP A 13 -5.48 -5.99 16.76
N ILE A 14 -5.78 -5.29 15.66
CA ILE A 14 -6.08 -5.90 14.36
C ILE A 14 -4.84 -6.57 13.76
N PHE A 15 -3.66 -5.94 13.85
CA PHE A 15 -2.41 -6.58 13.44
C PHE A 15 -2.14 -7.87 14.24
N ARG A 16 -2.33 -7.83 15.56
CA ARG A 16 -2.19 -9.01 16.43
C ARG A 16 -3.21 -10.10 16.07
N MET A 17 -4.43 -9.73 15.72
CA MET A 17 -5.46 -10.66 15.24
C MET A 17 -5.00 -11.38 13.97
N TYR A 18 -4.55 -10.64 12.95
CA TYR A 18 -4.01 -11.23 11.72
C TYR A 18 -2.80 -12.11 12.00
N SER A 19 -1.93 -11.68 12.91
CA SER A 19 -0.72 -12.43 13.25
C SER A 19 -1.04 -13.81 13.81
N ARG A 20 -1.95 -13.86 14.79
CA ARG A 20 -2.44 -15.13 15.36
C ARG A 20 -3.19 -15.98 14.34
N TYR A 21 -3.94 -15.36 13.43
CA TYR A 21 -4.63 -16.10 12.37
C TYR A 21 -3.66 -16.76 11.39
N ALA A 22 -2.63 -16.03 10.97
CA ALA A 22 -1.57 -16.53 10.09
C ALA A 22 -0.76 -17.66 10.77
N GLU A 23 -0.40 -17.52 12.04
CA GLU A 23 0.27 -18.58 12.82
C GLU A 23 -0.54 -19.89 12.83
N ARG A 24 -1.84 -19.82 13.10
CA ARG A 24 -2.74 -21.00 13.08
C ARG A 24 -2.82 -21.67 11.71
N ARG A 25 -2.57 -20.90 10.65
CA ARG A 25 -2.54 -21.37 9.25
C ARG A 25 -1.13 -21.80 8.82
N LYS A 26 -0.12 -21.71 9.68
CA LYS A 26 1.30 -21.92 9.37
C LYS A 26 1.80 -20.99 8.26
N TRP A 27 1.24 -19.79 8.16
CA TRP A 27 1.74 -18.76 7.27
C TRP A 27 2.85 -17.97 7.95
N LYS A 28 3.81 -17.51 7.16
CA LYS A 28 4.92 -16.68 7.64
C LYS A 28 4.55 -15.21 7.48
N ILE A 29 4.85 -14.40 8.48
CA ILE A 29 4.67 -12.95 8.45
C ILE A 29 6.03 -12.28 8.37
N GLU A 30 6.12 -11.23 7.57
CA GLU A 30 7.30 -10.39 7.44
C GLU A 30 6.85 -8.93 7.53
N ILE A 31 7.32 -8.21 8.54
CA ILE A 31 6.99 -6.78 8.72
C ILE A 31 7.88 -5.99 7.78
N MET A 32 7.27 -5.22 6.87
CA MET A 32 7.97 -4.39 5.90
C MET A 32 8.17 -2.98 6.42
N ASP A 33 7.13 -2.41 7.03
CA ASP A 33 7.18 -1.09 7.67
C ASP A 33 6.26 -1.05 8.88
N ARG A 34 6.62 -0.24 9.88
CA ARG A 34 5.87 -0.10 11.12
C ARG A 34 6.09 1.29 11.72
N ASN A 35 5.00 2.04 11.86
CA ASN A 35 4.98 3.35 12.48
C ASN A 35 4.25 3.29 13.82
N GLU A 36 5.00 3.32 14.91
CA GLU A 36 4.49 3.29 16.28
C GLU A 36 4.19 4.70 16.80
N ILE A 37 3.23 4.80 17.73
CA ILE A 37 2.99 6.02 18.50
C ILE A 37 3.35 5.81 19.98
N GLY A 38 3.61 6.90 20.71
CA GLY A 38 4.12 6.85 22.08
C GLY A 38 3.24 6.14 23.12
N VAL A 39 1.97 5.86 22.81
CA VAL A 39 1.04 5.11 23.67
C VAL A 39 0.98 3.60 23.34
N GLY A 40 1.92 3.08 22.55
CA GLY A 40 1.98 1.64 22.20
C GLY A 40 1.05 1.22 21.07
N GLY A 41 0.37 2.18 20.42
CA GLY A 41 -0.43 1.96 19.22
C GLY A 41 0.39 1.99 17.93
N LEU A 42 -0.24 1.61 16.82
CA LEU A 42 0.31 1.68 15.47
C LEU A 42 -0.42 2.73 14.66
N LYS A 43 0.28 3.77 14.20
CA LYS A 43 -0.27 4.70 13.22
C LYS A 43 -0.42 4.03 11.86
N GLU A 44 0.55 3.20 11.50
CA GLU A 44 0.61 2.45 10.26
C GLU A 44 1.43 1.17 10.44
N ILE A 45 1.06 0.11 9.74
CA ILE A 45 1.85 -1.12 9.66
C ILE A 45 1.64 -1.77 8.29
N ILE A 46 2.74 -2.13 7.64
CA ILE A 46 2.76 -2.84 6.36
C ILE A 46 3.49 -4.15 6.59
N PHE A 47 2.84 -5.26 6.26
CA PHE A 47 3.39 -6.59 6.47
C PHE A 47 2.94 -7.54 5.37
N LEU A 48 3.83 -8.46 5.03
CA LEU A 48 3.63 -9.50 4.03
C LEU A 48 3.25 -10.82 4.73
N ILE A 49 2.21 -11.47 4.22
CA ILE A 49 1.82 -12.82 4.65
C ILE A 49 2.17 -13.81 3.54
N LYS A 50 3.18 -14.65 3.79
CA LYS A 50 3.61 -15.72 2.89
C LYS A 50 2.89 -17.02 3.24
N GLY A 51 2.00 -17.45 2.36
CA GLY A 51 1.24 -18.68 2.56
C GLY A 51 0.29 -19.00 1.41
N GLN A 52 0.13 -20.29 1.12
CA GLN A 52 -0.77 -20.74 0.06
C GLN A 52 -2.22 -20.32 0.35
N GLY A 53 -2.84 -19.61 -0.59
CA GLY A 53 -4.22 -19.15 -0.48
C GLY A 53 -4.46 -18.00 0.50
N ALA A 54 -3.39 -17.30 0.96
CA ALA A 54 -3.51 -16.17 1.88
C ALA A 54 -4.42 -15.06 1.34
N TYR A 55 -4.14 -14.58 0.12
CA TYR A 55 -4.93 -13.53 -0.51
C TYR A 55 -6.41 -13.91 -0.69
N SER A 56 -6.69 -15.13 -1.19
CA SER A 56 -8.07 -15.60 -1.41
C SER A 56 -8.93 -15.55 -0.13
N ARG A 57 -8.31 -15.79 1.03
CA ARG A 57 -8.99 -15.73 2.32
C ARG A 57 -9.10 -14.32 2.88
N LEU A 58 -8.08 -13.49 2.71
CA LEU A 58 -8.01 -12.16 3.33
C LEU A 58 -8.57 -11.04 2.45
N LYS A 59 -8.80 -11.25 1.15
CA LYS A 59 -9.29 -10.20 0.23
C LYS A 59 -10.58 -9.50 0.66
N PHE A 60 -11.41 -10.15 1.48
CA PHE A 60 -12.67 -9.60 1.99
C PHE A 60 -12.49 -8.72 3.22
N GLU A 61 -11.29 -8.66 3.78
CA GLU A 61 -10.97 -7.86 4.96
C GLU A 61 -10.60 -6.41 4.61
N SER A 62 -10.45 -6.09 3.32
CA SER A 62 -10.21 -4.73 2.85
C SER A 62 -11.41 -3.84 3.16
N GLY A 63 -11.18 -2.69 3.77
CA GLY A 63 -12.21 -1.72 4.09
C GLY A 63 -12.04 -1.06 5.46
N VAL A 64 -13.10 -0.39 5.90
CA VAL A 64 -13.13 0.31 7.18
C VAL A 64 -13.61 -0.63 8.28
N HIS A 65 -12.80 -0.79 9.32
CA HIS A 65 -13.14 -1.54 10.52
C HIS A 65 -13.45 -0.55 11.65
N ARG A 66 -14.53 -0.80 12.40
CA ARG A 66 -15.03 0.08 13.46
C ARG A 66 -14.98 -0.60 14.81
N VAL A 67 -14.52 0.11 15.83
CA VAL A 67 -14.56 -0.31 17.24
C VAL A 67 -15.37 0.68 18.06
N GLN A 68 -16.15 0.16 19.01
CA GLN A 68 -16.88 0.94 20.01
C GLN A 68 -16.56 0.38 21.38
N ARG A 69 -15.74 1.10 22.16
CA ARG A 69 -15.33 0.70 23.51
C ARG A 69 -15.00 1.93 24.35
N VAL A 70 -14.83 1.73 25.65
CA VAL A 70 -14.18 2.74 26.51
C VAL A 70 -12.69 2.73 26.16
N PRO A 71 -12.13 3.82 25.64
CA PRO A 71 -10.71 3.88 25.29
C PRO A 71 -9.83 3.68 26.52
N GLU A 72 -8.66 3.07 26.33
CA GLU A 72 -7.66 2.97 27.39
C GLU A 72 -7.12 4.35 27.79
N THR A 73 -7.23 5.34 26.90
CA THR A 73 -6.80 6.72 27.11
C THR A 73 -7.87 7.64 27.74
N GLU A 74 -9.08 7.15 28.01
CA GLU A 74 -10.21 7.95 28.53
C GLU A 74 -10.47 7.67 30.02
N SER A 75 -10.36 8.69 30.87
CA SER A 75 -10.57 8.54 32.33
C SER A 75 -12.04 8.55 32.77
N SER A 76 -12.97 9.03 31.92
CA SER A 76 -14.39 9.21 32.27
C SER A 76 -15.25 7.95 32.07
N GLY A 77 -14.71 6.87 31.49
CA GLY A 77 -15.49 5.65 31.23
C GLY A 77 -16.51 5.77 30.07
N ARG A 78 -16.40 6.80 29.23
CA ARG A 78 -17.31 7.01 28.09
C ARG A 78 -16.92 6.13 26.92
N ILE A 79 -17.92 5.58 26.22
CA ILE A 79 -17.70 4.79 25.01
C ILE A 79 -17.40 5.74 23.84
N HIS A 80 -16.27 5.51 23.18
CA HIS A 80 -15.91 6.20 21.95
C HIS A 80 -16.05 5.27 20.76
N THR A 81 -16.26 5.86 19.58
CA THR A 81 -16.25 5.14 18.30
C THR A 81 -14.99 5.52 17.54
N SER A 82 -14.17 4.54 17.20
CA SER A 82 -12.95 4.70 16.40
C SER A 82 -12.99 3.78 15.17
N THR A 83 -12.22 4.14 14.15
CA THR A 83 -12.16 3.40 12.88
C THR A 83 -10.73 3.29 12.39
N ILE A 84 -10.41 2.19 11.74
CA ILE A 84 -9.18 2.00 10.94
C ILE A 84 -9.55 1.56 9.54
N THR A 85 -8.59 1.68 8.61
CA THR A 85 -8.72 1.14 7.26
C THR A 85 -7.71 0.02 7.08
N VAL A 86 -8.14 -1.09 6.49
CA VAL A 86 -7.28 -2.21 6.11
C VAL A 86 -7.28 -2.31 4.58
N ALA A 87 -6.10 -2.50 3.99
CA ALA A 87 -5.94 -2.75 2.57
C ALA A 87 -5.21 -4.09 2.38
N ILE A 88 -5.79 -4.99 1.58
CA ILE A 88 -5.22 -6.29 1.25
C ILE A 88 -4.89 -6.33 -0.24
N LEU A 89 -3.61 -6.36 -0.56
CA LEU A 89 -3.09 -6.42 -1.92
C LEU A 89 -2.47 -7.80 -2.17
N PRO A 90 -2.65 -8.40 -3.36
CA PRO A 90 -1.88 -9.56 -3.74
C PRO A 90 -0.42 -9.15 -3.95
N GLU A 91 0.51 -10.05 -3.65
CA GLU A 91 1.88 -9.93 -4.16
C GLU A 91 1.79 -10.13 -5.68
N ILE A 92 2.24 -9.14 -6.44
CA ILE A 92 2.35 -9.19 -7.89
C ILE A 92 3.85 -9.28 -8.15
N ASP A 93 4.28 -10.26 -8.93
CA ASP A 93 5.66 -10.29 -9.39
C ASP A 93 5.94 -8.99 -10.15
N ASP A 94 7.08 -8.35 -9.86
CA ASP A 94 7.53 -7.21 -10.65
C ASP A 94 7.52 -7.63 -12.11
N VAL A 95 6.80 -6.87 -12.95
CA VAL A 95 6.81 -7.09 -14.38
C VAL A 95 8.26 -6.98 -14.81
N GLU A 96 8.85 -8.10 -15.23
CA GLU A 96 10.25 -8.12 -15.69
C GLU A 96 10.47 -6.94 -16.62
N GLN A 97 11.59 -6.24 -16.43
CA GLN A 97 12.00 -5.08 -17.22
C GLN A 97 11.67 -5.34 -18.70
N VAL A 98 10.71 -4.60 -19.25
CA VAL A 98 10.30 -4.74 -20.64
C VAL A 98 11.55 -4.51 -21.49
N SER A 99 12.10 -5.58 -22.03
CA SER A 99 13.24 -5.53 -22.93
C SER A 99 12.72 -4.97 -24.24
N ILE A 100 12.82 -3.65 -24.40
CA ILE A 100 12.49 -2.98 -25.66
C ILE A 100 13.58 -3.39 -26.64
N LYS A 101 13.25 -4.34 -27.53
CA LYS A 101 14.11 -4.67 -28.65
C LYS A 101 14.00 -3.54 -29.67
N SER A 102 15.15 -3.04 -30.12
CA SER A 102 15.21 -2.05 -31.19
C SER A 102 14.58 -2.54 -32.51
N SER A 103 14.45 -3.85 -32.71
CA SER A 103 13.72 -4.45 -33.84
C SER A 103 12.21 -4.20 -33.81
N ASP A 104 11.65 -3.93 -32.63
CA ASP A 104 10.22 -3.78 -32.42
C ASP A 104 9.84 -2.29 -32.33
N LEU A 105 10.84 -1.40 -32.38
CA LEU A 105 10.68 0.05 -32.44
C LEU A 105 10.54 0.50 -33.88
N LYS A 106 9.35 0.98 -34.24
CA LYS A 106 9.16 1.78 -35.45
C LYS A 106 9.45 3.24 -35.12
N ILE A 107 10.66 3.69 -35.40
CA ILE A 107 11.09 5.09 -35.22
C ILE A 107 10.80 5.82 -36.53
N ASP A 108 9.69 6.57 -36.57
CA ASP A 108 9.35 7.43 -37.70
C ASP A 108 9.88 8.85 -37.41
N THR A 109 10.97 9.25 -38.07
CA THR A 109 11.54 10.61 -37.92
C THR A 109 10.79 11.59 -38.84
N TYR A 110 10.11 12.58 -38.26
CA TYR A 110 9.40 13.62 -39.01
C TYR A 110 10.18 14.94 -39.01
N ARG A 111 10.06 15.71 -40.11
CA ARG A 111 10.55 17.09 -40.15
C ARG A 111 9.54 18.00 -39.45
N ALA A 112 10.00 18.82 -38.50
CA ALA A 112 9.15 19.79 -37.81
C ALA A 112 8.53 20.77 -38.83
N GLY A 113 7.21 20.71 -38.99
CA GLY A 113 6.44 21.60 -39.84
C GLY A 113 6.24 22.96 -39.17
N GLY A 114 7.29 23.79 -39.16
CA GLY A 114 7.23 25.18 -38.68
C GLY A 114 8.02 26.09 -39.60
N SER A 115 7.46 27.26 -39.93
CA SER A 115 8.12 28.29 -40.72
C SER A 115 9.25 28.94 -39.89
N GLY A 116 10.44 28.34 -39.91
CA GLY A 116 11.65 28.84 -39.27
C GLY A 116 12.79 28.90 -40.29
N GLY A 117 13.41 30.07 -40.42
CA GLY A 117 14.34 30.45 -41.49
C GLY A 117 15.64 29.64 -41.58
N GLN A 118 16.52 30.10 -42.47
CA GLN A 118 17.77 29.47 -42.95
C GLN A 118 18.76 29.08 -41.83
N HIS A 119 18.43 28.06 -41.03
CA HIS A 119 19.35 27.31 -40.19
C HIS A 119 18.75 25.99 -39.67
N VAL A 120 17.66 25.50 -40.27
CA VAL A 120 16.92 24.27 -39.88
C VAL A 120 17.24 23.09 -40.83
N ASN A 121 18.31 23.18 -41.62
CA ASN A 121 18.61 22.20 -42.69
C ASN A 121 19.82 21.27 -42.43
N THR A 122 20.36 21.20 -41.20
CA THR A 122 21.57 20.38 -40.97
C THR A 122 21.58 19.53 -39.70
N THR A 123 20.50 19.43 -38.93
CA THR A 123 20.52 18.57 -37.74
C THR A 123 19.14 17.98 -37.45
N ASP A 124 19.01 16.67 -37.62
CA ASP A 124 17.86 15.88 -37.16
C ASP A 124 17.72 16.07 -35.65
N SER A 125 16.80 16.94 -35.24
CA SER A 125 16.63 17.36 -33.84
C SER A 125 15.25 16.98 -33.28
N ALA A 126 14.65 15.90 -33.81
CA ALA A 126 13.44 15.31 -33.25
C ALA A 126 13.56 13.78 -33.21
N VAL A 127 13.44 13.23 -31.99
CA VAL A 127 13.21 11.80 -31.71
C VAL A 127 11.79 11.67 -31.20
#